data_AF-A0A7W5FFA8-F1
#
_entry.id   AF-A0A7W5FFA8-F1
#
_cell.length_a   1.000
_cell.length_b   1.000
_cell.length_c   1.000
_cell.angle_alpha   90.00
_cell.angle_beta   90.00
_cell.angle_gamma   90.00
#
_symmetry.space_group_name_H-M   'P 1'
#
loop_
_entity.id
_entity.type
_entity.pdbx_description
1 polymer ?
#
loop_
_entity_poly.entity_id
_entity_poly.type
_entity_poly.pdbx_seq_one_letter_code
_entity_poly.pdbx_strand_id
1 'polypeptide(L)' 'MIIFKTVVVTVLRERGQHVRAAFVERELPERIDTSEHGGLLAVLHLEPATSSRGTPL' A
#
# COMPACT_ATOMS: atom_id res chain seq x y z
N MET A 1 -2.11 11.46 4.40
CA MET A 1 -1.09 11.17 5.44
C MET A 1 0.15 10.69 4.71
N ILE A 2 1.34 11.20 5.04
CA ILE A 2 2.56 10.84 4.28
C ILE A 2 3.27 9.66 4.94
N ILE A 3 3.53 8.62 4.17
CA ILE A 3 4.33 7.46 4.58
C ILE A 3 5.51 7.27 3.63
N PHE A 4 6.59 6.66 4.14
CA PHE A 4 7.74 6.32 3.32
C PHE A 4 7.49 5.03 2.56
N LYS A 5 7.86 5.02 1.28
CA LYS A 5 7.78 3.85 0.40
C LYS A 5 8.51 2.64 0.97
N THR A 6 9.66 2.85 1.59
CA THR A 6 10.46 1.78 2.20
C THR A 6 9.67 0.98 3.24
N VAL A 7 8.82 1.65 4.04
CA VAL A 7 7.94 0.98 5.01
C VAL A 7 6.94 0.06 4.32
N VAL A 8 6.33 0.54 3.22
CA VAL A 8 5.38 -0.24 2.43
C VAL A 8 6.05 -1.45 1.78
N VAL A 9 7.23 -1.25 1.17
CA VAL A 9 8.02 -2.32 0.54
C VAL A 9 8.41 -3.39 1.56
N THR A 10 8.87 -2.99 2.74
CA THR A 10 9.23 -3.93 3.81
C THR A 10 8.04 -4.78 4.24
N VAL A 11 6.90 -4.15 4.53
CA VAL A 11 5.67 -4.88 4.93
C VAL A 11 5.19 -5.83 3.83
N LEU A 12 5.29 -5.43 2.55
CA LEU A 12 4.93 -6.31 1.43
C LEU A 12 5.86 -7.53 1.33
N ARG A 13 7.17 -7.34 1.52
CA ARG A 13 8.15 -8.44 1.51
C ARG A 13 7.93 -9.39 2.68
N GLU A 14 7.68 -8.88 3.89
CA GLU A 14 7.36 -9.69 5.07
C GLU A 14 6.10 -10.55 4.87
N ARG A 15 5.12 -10.04 4.12
CA ARG A 15 3.90 -10.78 3.75
C ARG A 15 4.09 -11.75 2.59
N GLY A 16 5.31 -11.93 2.10
CA GLY A 16 5.62 -12.76 0.93
C GLY A 16 5.22 -12.14 -0.41
N GLN A 17 4.72 -10.91 -0.43
CA GLN A 17 4.24 -10.21 -1.64
C GLN A 17 5.39 -9.52 -2.39
N HIS A 18 6.43 -10.28 -2.71
CA HIS A 18 7.66 -9.77 -3.34
C HIS A 18 7.42 -9.08 -4.69
N VAL A 19 6.52 -9.62 -5.52
CA VAL A 19 6.16 -9.03 -6.82
C VAL A 19 5.52 -7.64 -6.63
N ARG A 20 4.66 -7.47 -5.61
CA ARG A 20 4.05 -6.17 -5.30
C ARG A 20 5.04 -5.21 -4.69
N ALA A 21 5.96 -5.70 -3.85
CA ALA A 21 7.03 -4.89 -3.30
C ALA A 21 7.91 -4.27 -4.40
N ALA A 22 8.28 -5.08 -5.41
CA ALA A 22 9.04 -4.60 -6.56
C ALA A 22 8.26 -3.60 -7.43
N PHE A 23 6.95 -3.79 -7.59
CA PHE A 23 6.09 -2.84 -8.28
C PHE A 23 6.04 -1.50 -7.54
N VAL A 24 5.77 -1.51 -6.23
CA VAL A 24 5.76 -0.30 -5.39
C VAL A 24 7.10 0.42 -5.45
N GLU A 25 8.21 -0.33 -5.40
CA GLU A 25 9.56 0.21 -5.47
C GLU A 25 9.84 0.99 -6.77
N ARG A 26 9.29 0.53 -7.91
CA ARG A 26 9.41 1.20 -9.21
C ARG A 26 8.42 2.36 -9.40
N GLU A 27 7.17 2.17 -9.00
CA GLU A 27 6.08 3.04 -9.42
C GLU A 27 5.80 4.16 -8.43
N LEU A 28 6.09 3.96 -7.13
CA LEU A 28 5.80 4.97 -6.11
C LEU A 28 7.02 5.87 -5.82
N PRO A 29 6.78 7.17 -5.57
CA PRO A 29 7.80 8.08 -5.06
C PRO A 29 8.20 7.70 -3.63
N GLU A 30 9.33 8.22 -3.15
CA GLU A 30 9.85 7.92 -1.81
C GLU A 30 8.85 8.30 -0.69
N ARG A 31 8.13 9.41 -0.89
CA ARG A 31 7.06 9.89 -0.01
C ARG A 31 5.71 9.64 -0.70
N ILE A 32 4.93 8.75 -0.11
CA ILE A 32 3.59 8.41 -0.58
C ILE A 32 2.60 9.19 0.26
N ASP A 33 1.85 10.10 -0.35
CA ASP A 33 0.66 10.65 0.31
C ASP A 33 -0.50 9.69 0.11
N THR A 34 -0.93 9.05 1.20
CA THR A 34 -2.02 8.09 1.20
C THR A 34 -3.38 8.71 0.89
N SER A 35 -3.52 10.04 1.01
CA SER A 35 -4.76 10.75 0.68
C SER A 35 -4.85 11.07 -0.81
N GLU A 36 -3.74 11.45 -1.44
CA GLU A 36 -3.68 11.75 -2.89
C GLU A 36 -3.57 10.46 -3.73
N HIS A 37 -2.85 9.45 -3.22
CA HIS A 37 -2.63 8.18 -3.92
C HIS A 37 -3.58 7.07 -3.48
N GLY A 38 -4.69 7.41 -2.83
CA GLY A 38 -5.67 6.43 -2.33
C GLY A 38 -6.15 5.45 -3.41
N GLY A 39 -6.37 5.93 -4.64
CA GLY A 39 -6.73 5.07 -5.78
C GLY A 39 -5.62 4.09 -6.18
N LEU A 40 -4.36 4.49 -6.14
CA LEU A 40 -3.23 3.62 -6.45
C LEU A 40 -2.99 2.59 -5.34
N LEU A 41 -3.14 3.00 -4.08
CA LEU A 41 -3.08 2.12 -2.92
C LEU A 41 -4.20 1.07 -2.93
N ALA A 42 -5.42 1.46 -3.35
CA ALA A 42 -6.54 0.55 -3.53
C ALA A 42 -6.28 -0.50 -4.62
N VAL A 43 -5.69 -0.11 -5.77
CA VAL A 43 -5.25 -1.04 -6.83
C VAL A 43 -4.18 -2.01 -6.32
N LEU A 44 -3.33 -1.55 -5.40
CA LEU A 44 -2.29 -2.38 -4.79
C LEU A 44 -2.79 -3.26 -3.65
N HIS A 45 -4.09 -3.19 -3.29
CA HIS A 45 -4.64 -3.76 -2.05
C HIS A 45 -3.84 -3.37 -0.79
N LEU A 46 -3.16 -2.23 -0.85
CA LEU A 46 -2.54 -1.59 0.29
C LEU A 46 -3.59 -0.67 0.90
N GLU A 47 -4.69 -1.24 1.37
CA GLU A 47 -5.60 -0.50 2.21
C GLU A 47 -4.83 -0.20 3.52
N PRO A 48 -4.50 1.08 3.83
CA PRO A 48 -4.17 1.40 5.21
C PRO A 48 -5.37 0.92 6.01
N ALA A 49 -5.16 0.02 6.97
CA ALA A 49 -6.23 -0.73 7.63
C ALA A 49 -7.29 0.19 8.24
N THR A 50 -8.23 0.68 7.43
CA THR A 50 -9.45 1.34 7.85
C THR A 50 -10.47 0.24 7.92
N SER A 51 -10.49 -0.38 9.09
CA SER A 51 -11.61 -1.14 9.64
C SER A 51 -12.36 -2.05 8.65
N SER A 52 -12.03 -3.35 8.68
CA SER A 52 -12.97 -4.38 8.25
C SER A 52 -14.25 -4.26 9.08
N ARG A 53 -15.29 -3.64 8.51
CA ARG A 53 -16.69 -4.00 8.78
C ARG A 53 -17.62 -3.53 7.66
N GLY A 54 -17.42 -4.07 6.47
CA GLY A 54 -18.47 -4.18 5.46
C GLY A 54 -19.12 -5.56 5.57
N THR A 55 -20.30 -5.63 6.18
CA THR A 55 -21.21 -6.77 6.19
C THR A 55 -21.62 -7.18 4.76
N PRO A 56 -21.51 -8.46 4.37
CA PRO A 56 -22.27 -9.00 3.25
C PRO A 56 -23.57 -9.63 3.74
N LEU A 57 -24.68 -8.99 3.34
CA LEU A 57 -26.08 -9.46 3.20
C LEU A 57 -26.71 -10.31 4.31
#